data_AF-A0A1S7DVK6-F1
#
_entry.id   AF-A0A1S7DVK6-F1
#
_cell.length_a   1.000
_cell.length_b   1.000
_cell.length_c   1.000
_cell.angle_alpha   90.00
_cell.angle_beta   90.00
_cell.angle_gamma   90.00
#
_symmetry.space_group_name_H-M   'P 1'
#
loop_
_entity.id
_entity.type
_entity.pdbx_description
1 polymer ?
#
loop_
_entity_poly.entity_id
_entity_poly.type
_entity_poly.pdbx_seq_one_letter_code
_entity_poly.pdbx_strand_id
1 'polypeptide(L)'
;MIKTEKQGLLQLFKIASPYLIYTTLYAIFVLGLEELFGDHIYKISGQIGSVFGLAIAFFLGFRMNSAYDRWWEARKIFGELTNNSRSFVAKIYAYYSNDENINLGALEKNAKIYDLIQLTIAYIRQFKNEIHNNPKPIFDEKSKVLLEKYNINEEHKISNELLVSISKEIEEDFKNTANIEKSDLMQHINRFYDIQGKAERIKNTPFLMINSLSLRLV
;
A
#
# COMPACT_ATOMS: atom_id res chain seq x y z
N MET A 1 -2.43 13.60 18.46
CA MET A 1 -1.87 12.45 19.20
C MET A 1 -2.17 11.18 18.42
N ILE A 2 -1.16 10.59 17.78
CA ILE A 2 -1.34 9.43 16.89
C ILE A 2 -1.75 8.23 17.76
N LYS A 3 -2.96 7.70 17.54
CA LYS A 3 -3.55 6.59 18.34
C LYS A 3 -2.77 5.27 18.29
N THR A 4 -1.65 5.19 17.58
CA THR A 4 -0.92 3.95 17.27
C THR A 4 0.09 3.51 18.32
N GLU A 5 0.67 4.41 19.13
CA GLU A 5 1.76 4.03 20.06
C GLU A 5 1.30 3.03 21.13
N LYS A 6 0.14 3.26 21.77
CA LYS A 6 -0.37 2.38 22.83
C LYS A 6 -0.77 0.99 22.31
N GLN A 7 -1.28 0.92 21.07
CA GLN A 7 -1.65 -0.35 20.45
C GLN A 7 -0.40 -1.16 20.03
N GLY A 8 0.67 -0.47 19.60
CA GLY A 8 1.94 -1.10 19.25
C GLY A 8 2.62 -1.79 20.44
N LEU A 9 2.66 -1.15 21.60
CA LEU A 9 3.31 -1.70 22.79
C LEU A 9 2.65 -2.99 23.29
N LEU A 10 1.31 -3.01 23.39
CA LEU A 10 0.57 -4.20 23.83
C LEU A 10 0.73 -5.37 22.86
N GLN A 11 0.75 -5.10 21.55
CA GLN A 11 0.99 -6.12 20.54
C GLN A 11 2.43 -6.63 20.60
N LEU A 12 3.41 -5.75 20.81
CA LEU A 12 4.81 -6.14 20.97
C LEU A 12 4.99 -7.07 22.17
N PHE A 13 4.39 -6.74 23.32
CA PHE A 13 4.40 -7.62 24.49
C PHE A 13 3.73 -8.97 24.20
N LYS A 14 2.59 -8.98 23.51
CA LYS A 14 1.89 -10.22 23.14
C LYS A 14 2.72 -11.10 22.20
N ILE A 15 3.51 -10.51 21.31
CA ILE A 15 4.39 -11.23 20.39
C ILE A 15 5.66 -11.71 21.11
N ALA A 16 6.25 -10.88 21.97
CA ALA A 16 7.53 -11.17 22.63
C ALA A 16 7.41 -12.12 23.83
N SER A 17 6.29 -12.09 24.56
CA SER A 17 6.10 -12.88 25.79
C SER A 17 6.34 -14.39 25.65
N PRO A 18 5.86 -15.12 24.62
CA PRO A 18 6.13 -16.56 24.52
C PRO A 18 7.62 -16.87 24.34
N TYR A 19 8.35 -16.04 23.59
CA TYR A 19 9.79 -16.22 23.38
C TYR A 19 10.57 -15.95 24.66
N LEU A 20 10.22 -14.89 25.39
CA LEU A 20 10.84 -14.59 26.69
C LEU A 20 10.64 -15.75 27.66
N ILE A 21 9.41 -16.25 27.81
CA ILE A 21 9.10 -17.39 28.68
C ILE A 21 9.93 -18.61 28.28
N TYR A 22 9.99 -18.96 26.99
CA TYR A 22 10.78 -20.09 26.51
C TYR A 22 12.27 -19.92 26.83
N THR A 23 12.85 -18.74 26.58
CA THR A 23 14.26 -18.47 26.88
C THR A 23 14.57 -18.50 28.38
N THR A 24 13.65 -18.01 29.21
CA THR A 24 13.80 -18.03 30.67
C THR A 24 13.70 -19.45 31.21
N LEU A 25 12.75 -20.26 30.73
CA LEU A 25 12.63 -21.67 31.10
C LEU A 25 13.87 -22.47 30.68
N TYR A 26 14.37 -22.23 29.47
CA TYR A 26 15.62 -22.85 28.99
C TYR A 26 16.81 -22.46 29.87
N ALA A 27 16.95 -21.18 30.22
CA ALA A 27 18.01 -20.72 31.11
C ALA A 27 17.93 -21.37 32.50
N ILE A 28 16.74 -21.43 33.10
CA ILE A 28 16.51 -22.10 34.40
C ILE A 28 16.86 -23.59 34.31
N PHE A 29 16.46 -24.27 33.23
CA PHE A 29 16.75 -25.68 33.03
C PHE A 29 18.26 -25.95 32.93
N VAL A 30 18.98 -25.13 32.14
CA VAL A 30 20.43 -25.27 31.99
C VAL A 30 21.17 -25.00 33.30
N LEU A 31 20.81 -23.92 34.01
CA LEU A 31 21.40 -23.59 35.31
C LEU A 31 21.11 -24.67 36.36
N GLY A 32 19.89 -25.21 36.38
CA GLY A 32 19.53 -26.30 37.29
C GLY A 32 20.27 -27.61 37.02
N LEU A 33 20.58 -27.92 35.75
CA LEU A 33 21.42 -29.07 35.41
C LEU A 33 22.87 -28.87 35.87
N GLU A 34 23.40 -27.66 35.75
CA GLU A 34 24.76 -27.34 36.20
C GLU A 34 24.91 -27.55 37.72
N GLU A 35 23.96 -27.02 38.50
CA GLU A 35 23.97 -27.14 39.96
C GLU A 35 23.86 -28.61 40.44
N LEU A 36 23.19 -29.48 39.66
CA LEU A 36 22.99 -30.90 39.99
C LEU A 36 24.13 -31.83 39.53
N PHE A 37 24.78 -31.56 38.40
CA PHE A 37 25.80 -32.45 37.79
C PHE A 37 27.26 -32.01 38.05
N GLY A 38 27.46 -30.87 38.73
CA GLY A 38 28.77 -30.32 39.08
C GLY A 38 29.40 -29.48 37.96
N ASP A 39 30.20 -28.48 38.34
CA ASP A 39 30.83 -27.35 37.57
C ASP A 39 31.71 -27.73 36.35
N HIS A 40 31.41 -28.81 35.65
CA HIS A 40 32.23 -29.35 34.56
C HIS A 40 31.67 -29.06 33.16
N ILE A 41 30.44 -28.54 33.05
CA ILE A 41 29.73 -28.40 31.77
C ILE A 41 30.12 -27.10 31.02
N TYR A 42 30.36 -25.99 31.72
CA TYR A 42 30.69 -24.69 31.11
C TYR A 42 32.20 -24.50 30.86
N LYS A 43 32.76 -25.26 29.90
CA LYS A 43 34.06 -24.92 29.27
C LYS A 43 33.92 -24.21 27.92
N ILE A 44 32.70 -23.81 27.55
CA ILE A 44 32.45 -23.05 26.32
C ILE A 44 32.80 -21.58 26.58
N SER A 45 33.75 -21.05 25.80
CA SER A 45 34.14 -19.64 25.86
C SER A 45 32.95 -18.74 25.51
N GLY A 46 32.56 -17.84 26.41
CA GLY A 46 31.52 -16.84 26.17
C GLY A 46 31.81 -15.93 24.97
N GLN A 47 33.06 -15.91 24.46
CA GLN A 47 33.45 -15.22 23.24
C GLN A 47 32.73 -15.75 21.99
N ILE A 48 32.38 -17.03 21.94
CA ILE A 48 31.64 -17.60 20.81
C ILE A 48 30.24 -16.96 20.77
N GLY A 49 29.57 -16.85 21.93
CA GLY A 49 28.26 -16.24 22.05
C GLY A 49 28.25 -14.75 21.68
N SER A 50 29.28 -14.00 22.04
CA SER A 50 29.36 -12.57 21.70
C SER A 50 29.53 -12.33 20.20
N VAL A 51 30.32 -13.15 19.50
CA VAL A 51 30.49 -13.07 18.05
C VAL A 51 29.17 -13.39 17.33
N PHE A 52 28.46 -14.44 17.74
CA PHE A 52 27.14 -14.75 17.17
C PHE A 52 26.11 -13.66 17.49
N GLY A 53 26.09 -13.14 18.72
CA GLY A 53 25.21 -12.04 19.11
C GLY A 53 25.43 -10.78 18.27
N LEU A 54 26.69 -10.41 18.02
CA LEU A 54 27.04 -9.28 17.15
C LEU A 54 26.57 -9.52 15.71
N ALA A 55 26.79 -10.71 15.16
CA ALA A 55 26.36 -11.06 13.81
C ALA A 55 24.82 -10.97 13.67
N ILE A 56 24.06 -11.53 14.62
CA ILE A 56 22.59 -11.47 14.63
C ILE A 56 22.11 -10.03 14.70
N ALA A 57 22.66 -9.22 15.62
CA ALA A 57 22.28 -7.82 15.78
C ALA A 57 22.53 -7.02 14.49
N PHE A 58 23.66 -7.27 13.83
CA PHE A 58 24.00 -6.65 12.54
C PHE A 58 22.95 -7.01 11.47
N PHE A 59 22.67 -8.30 11.23
CA PHE A 59 21.68 -8.73 10.24
C PHE A 59 20.27 -8.23 10.54
N LEU A 60 19.88 -8.20 11.82
CA LEU A 60 18.61 -7.65 12.25
C LEU A 60 18.51 -6.14 11.94
N GLY A 61 19.58 -5.39 12.15
CA GLY A 61 19.68 -3.98 11.80
C GLY A 61 19.42 -3.72 10.32
N PHE A 62 20.05 -4.47 9.42
CA PHE A 62 19.79 -4.34 7.97
C PHE A 62 18.35 -4.64 7.61
N ARG A 63 17.78 -5.72 8.17
CA ARG A 63 16.38 -6.09 7.90
C ARG A 63 15.41 -5.03 8.39
N MET A 64 15.65 -4.47 9.57
CA MET A 64 14.78 -3.43 10.12
C MET A 64 14.83 -2.16 9.28
N ASN A 65 16.01 -1.76 8.81
CA ASN A 65 16.16 -0.63 7.90
C ASN A 65 15.41 -0.86 6.57
N SER A 66 15.62 -2.01 5.91
CA SER A 66 14.90 -2.30 4.64
C SER A 66 13.38 -2.42 4.83
N ALA A 67 12.92 -2.96 5.96
CA ALA A 67 11.50 -3.02 6.29
C ALA A 67 10.90 -1.63 6.51
N TYR A 68 11.62 -0.76 7.21
CA TYR A 68 11.24 0.62 7.42
C TYR A 68 11.15 1.39 6.09
N ASP A 69 12.16 1.25 5.22
CA ASP A 69 12.17 1.91 3.90
C ASP A 69 10.97 1.50 3.05
N ARG A 70 10.63 0.20 3.01
CA ARG A 70 9.46 -0.32 2.28
C ARG A 70 8.14 0.21 2.86
N TRP A 71 8.02 0.25 4.20
CA TRP A 71 6.85 0.83 4.86
C TRP A 71 6.70 2.32 4.56
N TRP A 72 7.81 3.06 4.61
CA TRP A 72 7.83 4.49 4.32
C TRP A 72 7.53 4.77 2.84
N GLU A 73 8.06 3.98 1.91
CA GLU A 73 7.73 4.06 0.48
C GLU A 73 6.24 3.84 0.24
N ALA A 74 5.65 2.78 0.83
CA ALA A 74 4.21 2.56 0.77
C ALA A 74 3.41 3.76 1.29
N ARG A 75 3.82 4.34 2.42
CA ARG A 75 3.15 5.52 3.00
C ARG A 75 3.21 6.75 2.08
N LYS A 76 4.35 6.97 1.43
CA LYS A 76 4.53 8.04 0.42
C LYS A 76 3.62 7.84 -0.78
N ILE A 77 3.51 6.61 -1.31
CA ILE A 77 2.63 6.26 -2.43
C ILE A 77 1.17 6.57 -2.09
N PHE A 78 0.67 6.18 -0.92
CA PHE A 78 -0.69 6.51 -0.49
C PHE A 78 -0.91 8.02 -0.26
N GLY A 79 0.14 8.73 0.18
CA GLY A 79 0.12 10.19 0.27
C GLY A 79 -0.02 10.84 -1.10
N GLU A 80 0.75 10.36 -2.08
CA GLU A 80 0.68 10.78 -3.49
C GLU A 80 -0.71 10.50 -4.07
N LEU A 81 -1.28 9.31 -3.86
CA LEU A 81 -2.63 8.94 -4.29
C LEU A 81 -3.68 9.92 -3.76
N THR A 82 -3.63 10.22 -2.46
CA THR A 82 -4.60 11.10 -1.81
C THR A 82 -4.52 12.51 -2.37
N ASN A 83 -3.30 13.04 -2.52
CA ASN A 83 -3.08 14.38 -3.06
C ASN A 83 -3.50 14.47 -4.53
N ASN A 84 -3.11 13.50 -5.35
CA ASN A 84 -3.49 13.45 -6.76
C ASN A 84 -5.00 13.39 -6.94
N SER A 85 -5.69 12.57 -6.13
CA SER A 85 -7.16 12.46 -6.16
C SER A 85 -7.86 13.77 -5.82
N ARG A 86 -7.38 14.51 -4.80
CA ARG A 86 -7.94 15.81 -4.43
C ARG A 86 -7.72 16.86 -5.53
N SER A 87 -6.50 16.94 -6.06
CA SER A 87 -6.18 17.88 -7.14
C SER A 87 -6.98 17.58 -8.40
N PHE A 88 -7.10 16.31 -8.77
CA PHE A 88 -7.88 15.86 -9.92
C PHE A 88 -9.36 16.26 -9.80
N VAL A 89 -10.01 15.97 -8.67
CA VAL A 89 -11.42 16.34 -8.45
C VAL A 89 -11.60 17.86 -8.42
N ALA A 90 -10.70 18.61 -7.77
CA ALA A 90 -10.77 20.07 -7.75
C ALA A 90 -10.68 20.68 -9.16
N LYS A 91 -9.80 20.12 -10.00
CA LYS A 91 -9.64 20.52 -11.40
C LYS A 91 -10.83 20.13 -12.28
N ILE A 92 -11.43 18.95 -12.06
CA ILE A 92 -12.69 18.58 -12.72
C ILE A 92 -13.75 19.66 -12.44
N TYR A 93 -13.97 20.04 -11.18
CA TYR A 93 -14.91 21.11 -10.86
C TYR A 93 -14.55 22.43 -11.55
N ALA A 94 -13.28 22.85 -11.51
CA ALA A 94 -12.87 24.13 -12.08
C ALA A 94 -13.01 24.17 -13.61
N TYR A 95 -12.58 23.12 -14.31
CA TYR A 95 -12.54 23.09 -15.77
C TYR A 95 -13.91 22.82 -16.38
N TYR A 96 -14.73 21.96 -15.76
CA TYR A 96 -16.08 21.69 -16.25
C TYR A 96 -17.08 22.80 -15.93
N SER A 97 -16.82 23.60 -14.89
CA SER A 97 -17.68 24.76 -14.57
C SER A 97 -17.43 25.94 -15.52
N ASN A 98 -16.31 25.97 -16.25
CA ASN A 98 -16.02 27.04 -17.19
C ASN A 98 -16.81 26.84 -18.50
N ASP A 99 -17.59 27.85 -18.89
CA ASP A 99 -18.39 27.85 -20.12
C ASP A 99 -17.55 27.89 -21.39
N GLU A 100 -16.35 28.48 -21.34
CA GLU A 100 -15.44 28.55 -22.49
C GLU A 100 -14.83 27.19 -22.84
N ASN A 101 -14.65 26.32 -21.83
CA ASN A 101 -14.00 25.04 -22.01
C ASN A 101 -14.96 23.98 -22.54
N ILE A 102 -16.21 24.00 -22.08
CA ILE A 102 -17.24 23.00 -22.38
C ILE A 102 -18.56 23.67 -22.74
N ASN A 103 -18.98 23.51 -23.99
CA ASN A 103 -20.27 23.99 -24.52
C ASN A 103 -21.40 23.00 -24.20
N LEU A 104 -21.69 22.79 -22.91
CA LEU A 104 -22.81 21.96 -22.44
C LEU A 104 -23.75 22.77 -21.54
N GLY A 105 -25.00 22.32 -21.38
CA GLY A 105 -25.93 22.94 -20.44
C GLY A 105 -25.47 22.76 -18.98
N ALA A 106 -25.83 23.69 -18.09
CA ALA A 106 -25.41 23.64 -16.67
C ALA A 106 -25.80 22.32 -15.96
N LEU A 107 -26.94 21.72 -16.31
CA LEU A 107 -27.37 20.42 -15.76
C LEU A 107 -26.49 19.26 -16.26
N GLU A 108 -26.14 19.26 -17.54
CA GLU A 108 -25.29 18.24 -18.16
C GLU A 108 -23.86 18.30 -17.60
N LYS A 109 -23.33 19.51 -17.39
CA LYS A 109 -22.03 19.72 -16.74
C LYS A 109 -21.98 19.09 -15.36
N ASN A 110 -22.99 19.35 -14.53
CA ASN A 110 -23.07 18.79 -13.19
C ASN A 110 -23.20 17.25 -13.20
N ALA A 111 -23.93 16.70 -14.17
CA ALA A 111 -24.03 15.25 -14.35
C ALA A 111 -22.68 14.63 -14.72
N LYS A 112 -21.94 15.23 -15.67
CA LYS A 112 -20.60 14.78 -16.08
C LYS A 112 -19.57 14.86 -14.95
N ILE A 113 -19.57 15.96 -14.19
CA ILE A 113 -18.73 16.11 -13.00
C ILE A 113 -19.03 15.00 -12.00
N TYR A 114 -20.31 14.74 -11.73
CA TYR A 114 -20.74 13.69 -10.80
C TYR A 114 -20.26 12.31 -11.26
N ASP A 115 -20.44 11.99 -12.55
CA ASP A 115 -20.02 10.73 -13.14
C ASP A 115 -18.49 10.50 -13.02
N LEU A 116 -17.68 11.51 -13.36
CA LEU A 116 -16.21 11.43 -13.23
C LEU A 116 -15.74 11.24 -11.79
N ILE A 117 -16.42 11.89 -10.84
CA ILE A 117 -16.13 11.72 -9.41
C ILE A 117 -16.48 10.30 -8.96
N GLN A 118 -17.63 9.76 -9.40
CA GLN A 118 -18.01 8.40 -9.07
C GLN A 118 -17.06 7.37 -9.67
N LEU A 119 -16.60 7.56 -10.91
CA LEU A 119 -15.57 6.73 -11.53
C LEU A 119 -14.25 6.79 -10.74
N THR A 120 -13.83 7.98 -10.31
CA THR A 120 -12.62 8.15 -9.49
C THR A 120 -12.74 7.42 -8.16
N ILE A 121 -13.91 7.49 -7.50
CA ILE A 121 -14.18 6.76 -6.26
C ILE A 121 -14.18 5.25 -6.49
N ALA A 122 -14.79 4.79 -7.58
CA ALA A 122 -14.80 3.39 -7.98
C ALA A 122 -13.38 2.87 -8.22
N TYR A 123 -12.54 3.64 -8.92
CA TYR A 123 -11.12 3.35 -9.12
C TYR A 123 -10.39 3.17 -7.79
N ILE A 124 -10.51 4.13 -6.86
CA ILE A 124 -9.81 4.05 -5.56
C ILE A 124 -10.28 2.83 -4.75
N ARG A 125 -11.58 2.53 -4.76
CA ARG A 125 -12.14 1.36 -4.06
C ARG A 125 -11.63 0.06 -4.68
N GLN A 126 -11.64 -0.03 -6.00
CA GLN A 126 -11.17 -1.19 -6.73
C GLN A 126 -9.67 -1.41 -6.52
N PHE A 127 -8.87 -0.36 -6.64
CA PHE A 127 -7.44 -0.38 -6.38
C PHE A 127 -7.11 -0.87 -4.96
N LYS A 128 -7.86 -0.43 -3.95
CA LYS A 128 -7.73 -0.95 -2.58
C LYS A 128 -7.98 -2.47 -2.55
N ASN A 129 -9.05 -2.94 -3.18
CA ASN A 129 -9.42 -4.35 -3.16
C ASN A 129 -8.36 -5.21 -3.87
N GLU A 130 -7.83 -4.73 -4.99
CA GLU A 130 -6.74 -5.38 -5.72
C GLU A 130 -5.44 -5.47 -4.91
N ILE A 131 -5.07 -4.41 -4.16
CA ILE A 131 -3.92 -4.47 -3.24
C ILE A 131 -4.13 -5.55 -2.17
N HIS A 132 -5.36 -5.72 -1.69
CA HIS A 132 -5.74 -6.72 -0.69
C HIS A 132 -5.99 -8.14 -1.26
N ASN A 133 -5.59 -8.42 -2.51
CA ASN A 133 -5.80 -9.71 -3.20
C ASN A 133 -7.27 -10.09 -3.40
N ASN A 134 -8.17 -9.10 -3.47
CA ASN A 134 -9.58 -9.32 -3.78
C ASN A 134 -9.95 -8.59 -5.08
N PRO A 135 -9.65 -9.16 -6.27
CA PRO A 135 -9.84 -8.47 -7.54
C PRO A 135 -11.32 -8.32 -7.93
N LYS A 136 -12.20 -9.23 -7.48
CA LYS A 136 -13.64 -9.20 -7.74
C LYS A 136 -14.43 -9.21 -6.43
N PRO A 137 -14.49 -8.07 -5.73
CA PRO A 137 -15.32 -7.94 -4.55
C PRO A 137 -16.81 -8.04 -4.94
N ILE A 138 -17.67 -8.28 -3.95
CA ILE A 138 -19.12 -8.06 -4.14
C ILE A 138 -19.31 -6.56 -4.36
N PHE A 139 -19.59 -6.18 -5.61
CA PHE A 139 -19.85 -4.80 -5.98
C PHE A 139 -21.18 -4.35 -5.38
N ASP A 140 -21.16 -3.16 -4.78
CA ASP A 140 -22.37 -2.46 -4.35
C ASP A 140 -23.24 -2.15 -5.57
N GLU A 141 -24.55 -2.01 -5.38
CA GLU A 141 -25.52 -1.83 -6.47
C GLU A 141 -25.16 -0.62 -7.34
N LYS A 142 -24.71 0.47 -6.71
CA LYS A 142 -24.23 1.69 -7.39
C LYS A 142 -22.98 1.44 -8.24
N SER A 143 -22.06 0.61 -7.76
CA SER A 143 -20.85 0.29 -8.50
C SER A 143 -21.17 -0.58 -9.71
N LYS A 144 -22.12 -1.53 -9.60
CA LYS A 144 -22.56 -2.34 -10.75
C LYS A 144 -23.18 -1.50 -11.84
N VAL A 145 -24.10 -0.58 -11.49
CA VAL A 145 -24.73 0.34 -12.45
C VAL A 145 -23.68 1.17 -13.19
N LEU A 146 -22.63 1.64 -12.49
CA LEU A 146 -21.54 2.37 -13.13
C LEU A 146 -20.71 1.48 -14.06
N LEU A 147 -20.37 0.26 -13.65
CA LEU A 147 -19.60 -0.68 -14.47
C LEU A 147 -20.36 -1.02 -15.77
N GLU A 148 -21.67 -1.23 -15.68
CA GLU A 148 -22.55 -1.47 -16.82
C GLU A 148 -22.67 -0.23 -17.72
N LYS A 149 -22.85 0.96 -17.14
CA LYS A 149 -22.96 2.23 -17.88
C LYS A 149 -21.73 2.49 -18.77
N TYR A 150 -20.54 2.19 -18.26
CA TYR A 150 -19.28 2.40 -18.98
C TYR A 150 -18.78 1.17 -19.75
N ASN A 151 -19.54 0.07 -19.75
CA ASN A 151 -19.19 -1.20 -20.40
C ASN A 151 -17.78 -1.70 -20.03
N ILE A 152 -17.46 -1.69 -18.74
CA ILE A 152 -16.13 -2.04 -18.24
C ILE A 152 -15.87 -3.53 -18.41
N ASN A 153 -14.78 -3.88 -19.09
CA ASN A 153 -14.40 -5.27 -19.28
C ASN A 153 -13.82 -5.87 -17.98
N GLU A 154 -14.49 -6.87 -17.42
CA GLU A 154 -14.04 -7.56 -16.20
C GLU A 154 -12.99 -8.67 -16.43
N GLU A 155 -12.61 -8.94 -17.67
CA GLU A 155 -11.52 -9.88 -18.00
C GLU A 155 -10.14 -9.26 -17.72
N HIS A 156 -10.03 -7.95 -17.95
CA HIS A 156 -8.84 -7.18 -17.65
C HIS A 156 -8.85 -6.68 -16.21
N LYS A 157 -7.75 -6.02 -15.85
CA LYS A 157 -7.64 -5.36 -14.57
C LYS A 157 -8.62 -4.20 -14.48
N ILE A 158 -9.64 -4.36 -13.63
CA ILE A 158 -10.78 -3.44 -13.51
C ILE A 158 -10.33 -2.01 -13.17
N SER A 159 -9.30 -1.83 -12.31
CA SER A 159 -8.76 -0.49 -12.02
C SER A 159 -8.19 0.22 -13.26
N ASN A 160 -7.57 -0.50 -14.19
CA ASN A 160 -7.07 0.09 -15.44
C ASN A 160 -8.24 0.48 -16.36
N GLU A 161 -9.23 -0.39 -16.51
CA GLU A 161 -10.40 -0.11 -17.36
C GLU A 161 -11.22 1.09 -16.85
N LEU A 162 -11.27 1.28 -15.51
CA LEU A 162 -11.85 2.48 -14.91
C LEU A 162 -11.07 3.75 -15.29
N LEU A 163 -9.73 3.72 -15.27
CA LEU A 163 -8.91 4.85 -15.69
C LEU A 163 -9.03 5.12 -17.20
N VAL A 164 -9.12 4.08 -18.03
CA VAL A 164 -9.39 4.21 -19.48
C VAL A 164 -10.75 4.87 -19.73
N SER A 165 -11.77 4.48 -18.98
CA SER A 165 -13.11 5.08 -19.07
C SER A 165 -13.09 6.57 -18.73
N ILE A 166 -12.36 6.95 -17.66
CA ILE A 166 -12.16 8.36 -17.28
C ILE A 166 -11.42 9.13 -18.39
N SER A 167 -10.35 8.56 -18.95
CA SER A 167 -9.62 9.18 -20.07
C SER A 167 -10.52 9.39 -21.28
N LYS A 168 -11.35 8.41 -21.62
CA LYS A 168 -12.25 8.48 -22.77
C LYS A 168 -13.28 9.61 -22.61
N GLU A 169 -13.89 9.73 -21.44
CA GLU A 169 -14.84 10.81 -21.14
C GLU A 169 -14.19 12.19 -21.28
N ILE A 170 -13.01 12.38 -20.70
CA ILE A 170 -12.29 13.66 -20.78
C ILE A 170 -11.90 13.97 -22.24
N GLU A 171 -11.50 12.97 -23.02
CA GLU A 171 -11.16 13.16 -24.44
C GLU A 171 -12.39 13.57 -25.28
N GLU A 172 -13.55 12.99 -24.99
CA GLU A 172 -14.81 13.33 -25.66
C GLU A 172 -15.28 14.74 -25.28
N ASP A 173 -15.20 15.11 -23.99
CA ASP A 173 -15.69 16.38 -23.48
C ASP A 173 -14.83 17.59 -23.92
N PHE A 174 -13.50 17.43 -24.04
CA PHE A 174 -12.57 18.53 -24.35
C PHE A 174 -12.13 18.62 -25.82
N LYS A 175 -12.65 17.75 -26.70
CA LYS A 175 -12.14 17.49 -28.06
C LYS A 175 -11.87 18.74 -28.93
N ASN A 176 -12.65 19.82 -28.78
CA ASN A 176 -12.66 20.95 -29.71
C ASN A 176 -12.32 22.33 -29.12
N THR A 177 -12.12 22.46 -27.81
CA THR A 177 -12.13 23.79 -27.15
C THR A 177 -10.96 24.06 -26.20
N ALA A 178 -10.47 23.06 -25.45
CA ALA A 178 -9.58 23.32 -24.31
C ALA A 178 -8.47 22.24 -24.15
N ASN A 179 -7.41 22.38 -24.95
CA ASN A 179 -6.29 21.42 -24.97
C ASN A 179 -5.38 21.47 -23.73
N ILE A 180 -5.28 22.63 -23.06
CA ILE A 180 -4.38 22.81 -21.92
C ILE A 180 -4.95 22.10 -20.69
N GLU A 181 -6.24 22.34 -20.41
CA GLU A 181 -7.02 21.72 -19.34
C GLU A 181 -7.09 20.21 -19.52
N LYS A 182 -7.30 19.76 -20.77
CA LYS A 182 -7.23 18.34 -21.11
C LYS A 182 -5.87 17.74 -20.77
N SER A 183 -4.79 18.36 -21.20
CA SER A 183 -3.42 17.90 -20.93
C SER A 183 -3.13 17.80 -19.43
N ASP A 184 -3.58 18.80 -18.67
CA ASP A 184 -3.42 18.84 -17.22
C ASP A 184 -4.21 17.73 -16.50
N LEU A 185 -5.47 17.48 -16.90
CA LEU A 185 -6.26 16.34 -16.39
C LEU A 185 -5.62 14.99 -16.76
N MET A 186 -5.13 14.84 -17.99
CA MET A 186 -4.44 13.62 -18.44
C MET A 186 -3.15 13.37 -17.65
N GLN A 187 -2.43 14.43 -17.24
CA GLN A 187 -1.27 14.29 -16.37
C GLN A 187 -1.64 13.68 -15.01
N HIS A 188 -2.80 14.04 -14.44
CA HIS A 188 -3.31 13.42 -13.23
C HIS A 188 -3.65 11.94 -13.41
N ILE A 189 -4.17 11.55 -14.58
CA ILE A 189 -4.45 10.14 -14.91
C ILE A 189 -3.15 9.34 -15.02
N ASN A 190 -2.15 9.87 -15.75
CA ASN A 190 -0.82 9.26 -15.81
C ASN A 190 -0.22 9.06 -14.42
N ARG A 191 -0.42 10.02 -13.53
CA ARG A 191 0.03 9.91 -12.14
C ARG A 191 -0.69 8.82 -11.36
N PHE A 192 -1.97 8.54 -11.63
CA PHE A 192 -2.66 7.39 -11.07
C PHE A 192 -2.03 6.07 -11.53
N TYR A 193 -1.67 5.94 -12.81
CA TYR A 193 -0.94 4.78 -13.31
C TYR A 193 0.42 4.62 -12.63
N ASP A 194 1.18 5.70 -12.46
CA ASP A 194 2.48 5.67 -11.76
C ASP A 194 2.33 5.20 -10.30
N ILE A 195 1.34 5.73 -9.58
CA ILE A 195 1.02 5.33 -8.21
C ILE A 195 0.69 3.83 -8.16
N GLN A 196 -0.16 3.38 -9.09
CA GLN A 196 -0.58 1.99 -9.17
C GLN A 196 0.61 1.05 -9.44
N GLY A 197 1.46 1.39 -10.42
CA GLY A 197 2.69 0.63 -10.70
C GLY A 197 3.66 0.57 -9.52
N LYS A 198 3.86 1.70 -8.81
CA LYS A 198 4.68 1.75 -7.59
C LYS A 198 4.10 0.85 -6.49
N ALA A 199 2.79 0.87 -6.28
CA ALA A 199 2.13 0.06 -5.26
C ALA A 199 2.20 -1.44 -5.58
N GLU A 200 1.97 -1.81 -6.83
CA GLU A 200 2.09 -3.19 -7.30
C GLU A 200 3.51 -3.72 -7.16
N ARG A 201 4.52 -2.89 -7.46
CA ARG A 201 5.92 -3.23 -7.21
C ARG A 201 6.14 -3.54 -5.74
N ILE A 202 5.73 -2.63 -4.85
CA ILE A 202 5.86 -2.83 -3.40
C ILE A 202 5.14 -4.09 -2.92
N LYS A 203 4.01 -4.44 -3.52
CA LYS A 203 3.26 -5.66 -3.20
C LYS A 203 3.99 -6.92 -3.69
N ASN A 204 4.43 -6.94 -4.94
CA ASN A 204 4.90 -8.13 -5.64
C ASN A 204 6.40 -8.39 -5.47
N THR A 205 7.19 -7.43 -4.99
CA THR A 205 8.62 -7.63 -4.70
C THR A 205 8.84 -7.95 -3.21
N PRO A 206 8.92 -9.24 -2.81
CA PRO A 206 9.34 -9.60 -1.46
C PRO A 206 10.82 -9.23 -1.23
N PHE A 207 11.25 -9.19 0.04
CA PHE A 207 12.66 -8.97 0.37
C PHE A 207 13.54 -10.07 -0.26
N LEU A 208 14.76 -9.69 -0.69
CA LEU A 208 15.73 -10.62 -1.24
C LEU A 208 15.91 -11.83 -0.31
N MET A 209 15.82 -13.04 -0.88
CA MET A 209 15.74 -14.30 -0.14
C MET A 209 16.99 -14.55 0.73
N ILE A 210 18.15 -14.00 0.35
CA ILE A 210 19.39 -14.03 1.14
C ILE A 210 19.14 -13.52 2.57
N ASN A 211 18.44 -12.39 2.74
CA ASN A 211 18.15 -11.83 4.06
C ASN A 211 17.15 -12.69 4.87
N SER A 212 16.36 -13.53 4.21
CA SER A 212 15.39 -14.42 4.87
C SER A 212 15.99 -15.79 5.23
N LEU A 213 16.93 -16.29 4.42
CA LEU A 213 17.58 -17.58 4.60
C LEU A 213 18.66 -17.51 5.69
N SER A 214 19.44 -16.43 5.72
CA SER A 214 20.48 -16.21 6.73
C SER A 214 19.95 -16.14 8.17
N LEU A 215 18.68 -15.79 8.38
CA LEU A 215 18.06 -15.74 9.71
C LEU A 215 17.20 -16.96 10.06
N ARG A 216 16.95 -17.88 9.11
CA ARG A 216 16.37 -19.19 9.46
C ARG A 216 17.43 -20.19 9.87
N LEU A 217 18.68 -19.95 9.46
CA LEU A 217 19.84 -20.80 9.74
C LEU A 217 20.60 -20.39 10.99
N VAL A 218 20.30 -19.22 11.56
CA VAL A 218 20.84 -18.71 12.84
C VAL A 218 19.71 -18.66 13.85
#